data_AF-A0A8T9C7U5-F1
#
_entry.id   AF-A0A8T9C7U5-F1
#
_cell.length_a   1.000
_cell.length_b   1.000
_cell.length_c   1.000
_cell.angle_alpha   90.00
_cell.angle_beta   90.00
_cell.angle_gamma   90.00
#
_symmetry.space_group_name_H-M   'P 1'
#
loop_
_entity.id
_entity.type
_entity.pdbx_description
1 polymer ?
#
loop_
_entity_poly.entity_id
_entity_poly.type
_entity_poly.pdbx_seq_one_letter_code
_entity_poly.pdbx_strand_id
1 'polypeptide(L)'
;MSTSQSLKSSAGQHSDPMYAACHQRHHIEFLLVLKQIKPCALFAAYGPAQEVFTEMVKQCLKPVFKQHKLARYGFHLQQITHPVPTTVHSGFQDGWIFADMKSALWPEVNSLFLTPNKGKADEKRVGKALGYPVVHGPREFRAVDYTEMDDMRKATGREVCCVSAYEFTCASGSKHYQPVILNFERCRKAAEDVGTNIRLDLEEYEELEMWMEQRR
;
A
#
# COMPACT_ATOMS: atom_id res chain seq x y z
N MET A 1 -32.84 -14.14 0.38
CA MET A 1 -31.54 -14.70 -0.04
C MET A 1 -30.93 -13.71 -1.02
N SER A 2 -30.11 -12.79 -0.53
CA SER A 2 -29.42 -11.81 -1.37
C SER A 2 -27.99 -12.31 -1.53
N THR A 3 -27.65 -12.77 -2.73
CA THR A 3 -26.31 -13.17 -3.12
C THR A 3 -25.42 -11.93 -3.12
N SER A 4 -24.59 -11.80 -2.09
CA SER A 4 -23.38 -10.97 -2.11
C SER A 4 -22.53 -11.46 -3.28
N GLN A 5 -22.54 -10.70 -4.38
CA GLN A 5 -21.53 -10.86 -5.42
C GLN A 5 -20.24 -10.31 -4.84
N SER A 6 -19.40 -11.23 -4.34
CA SER A 6 -17.97 -11.01 -4.14
C SER A 6 -17.41 -10.34 -5.40
N LEU A 7 -17.12 -9.05 -5.28
CA LEU A 7 -16.35 -8.29 -6.25
C LEU A 7 -14.91 -8.76 -6.11
N LYS A 8 -14.62 -9.89 -6.76
CA LYS A 8 -13.25 -10.35 -7.05
C LYS A 8 -12.40 -9.13 -7.39
N SER A 9 -11.28 -8.98 -6.70
CA SER A 9 -10.23 -8.00 -6.99
C SER A 9 -9.69 -8.22 -8.42
N SER A 10 -10.41 -7.69 -9.41
CA SER A 10 -10.01 -7.63 -10.81
C SER A 10 -9.10 -6.44 -11.06
N ALA A 11 -8.14 -6.20 -10.16
CA ALA A 11 -7.07 -5.22 -10.36
C ALA A 11 -6.28 -5.49 -11.66
N GLY A 12 -6.41 -6.69 -12.25
CA GLY A 12 -5.80 -7.08 -13.51
C GLY A 12 -6.64 -6.99 -14.79
N GLN A 13 -7.91 -6.53 -14.79
CA GLN A 13 -8.76 -6.63 -16.01
C GLN A 13 -9.59 -5.40 -16.41
N HIS A 14 -9.60 -4.31 -15.65
CA HIS A 14 -10.24 -3.07 -16.11
C HIS A 14 -9.25 -2.21 -16.90
N SER A 15 -9.51 -2.04 -18.21
CA SER A 15 -8.71 -1.22 -19.13
C SER A 15 -8.89 0.30 -18.93
N ASP A 16 -9.80 0.70 -18.03
CA ASP A 16 -10.00 2.11 -17.69
C ASP A 16 -8.92 2.58 -16.68
N PRO A 17 -8.00 3.46 -17.11
CA PRO A 17 -6.92 3.94 -16.25
C PRO A 17 -7.46 4.74 -15.06
N MET A 18 -8.62 5.39 -15.20
CA MET A 18 -9.28 6.11 -14.12
C MET A 18 -9.86 5.14 -13.10
N TYR A 19 -10.37 3.99 -13.53
CA TYR A 19 -10.84 2.95 -12.61
C TYR A 19 -9.68 2.44 -11.77
N ALA A 20 -8.54 2.08 -12.36
CA ALA A 20 -7.36 1.62 -11.61
C ALA A 20 -6.85 2.69 -10.62
N ALA A 21 -6.72 3.94 -11.07
CA ALA A 21 -6.26 5.05 -10.22
C ALA A 21 -7.25 5.43 -9.10
N CYS A 22 -8.54 5.19 -9.29
CA CYS A 22 -9.56 5.42 -8.26
C CYS A 22 -9.54 4.37 -7.15
N HIS A 23 -9.12 3.12 -7.44
CA HIS A 23 -9.07 2.04 -6.46
C HIS A 23 -7.76 1.97 -5.67
N GLN A 24 -6.67 2.53 -6.21
CA GLN A 24 -5.35 2.56 -5.58
C GLN A 24 -5.10 3.92 -4.91
N ARG A 25 -5.71 4.10 -3.73
CA ARG A 25 -5.55 5.28 -2.89
C ARG A 25 -4.36 5.10 -1.95
N HIS A 26 -3.27 5.80 -2.22
CA HIS A 26 -2.03 5.69 -1.43
C HIS A 26 -1.92 6.68 -0.27
N HIS A 27 -2.99 7.40 0.09
CA HIS A 27 -2.94 8.41 1.16
C HIS A 27 -2.60 7.80 2.52
N ILE A 28 -3.12 6.60 2.82
CA ILE A 28 -2.76 5.88 4.05
C ILE A 28 -1.30 5.45 4.01
N GLU A 29 -0.81 4.88 2.92
CA GLU A 29 0.62 4.52 2.83
C GLU A 29 1.54 5.74 2.98
N PHE A 30 1.18 6.87 2.37
CA PHE A 30 1.90 8.14 2.54
C PHE A 30 1.90 8.60 4.01
N LEU A 31 0.75 8.54 4.69
CA LEU A 31 0.62 8.82 6.12
C LEU A 31 1.50 7.89 6.96
N LEU A 32 1.50 6.59 6.66
CA LEU A 32 2.28 5.59 7.40
C LEU A 32 3.78 5.84 7.29
N VAL A 33 4.27 6.34 6.14
CA VAL A 33 5.67 6.76 5.99
C VAL A 33 5.93 8.04 6.78
N LEU A 34 5.04 9.04 6.73
CA LEU A 34 5.18 10.27 7.52
C LEU A 34 5.23 10.00 9.04
N LYS A 35 4.48 9.00 9.50
CA LYS A 35 4.46 8.52 10.89
C LYS A 35 5.60 7.55 11.21
N GLN A 36 6.50 7.29 10.25
CA GLN A 36 7.65 6.39 10.38
C GLN A 36 7.26 4.94 10.76
N ILE A 37 6.06 4.52 10.39
CA ILE A 37 5.59 3.14 10.56
C ILE A 37 6.08 2.30 9.39
N LYS A 38 5.98 2.85 8.17
CA LYS A 38 6.52 2.24 6.95
C LYS A 38 7.80 2.95 6.52
N PRO A 39 8.79 2.22 5.97
CA PRO A 39 10.02 2.81 5.46
C PRO A 39 9.78 3.57 4.14
N CYS A 40 8.80 3.13 3.34
CA CYS A 40 8.42 3.79 2.09
C CYS A 40 7.00 3.42 1.64
N ALA A 41 6.50 4.19 0.68
CA ALA A 41 5.29 3.97 -0.10
C ALA A 41 5.67 3.96 -1.58
N LEU A 42 5.18 2.96 -2.31
CA LEU A 42 5.46 2.74 -3.72
C LEU A 42 4.21 3.07 -4.54
N PHE A 43 4.32 4.07 -5.41
CA PHE A 43 3.29 4.47 -6.36
C PHE A 43 3.68 3.92 -7.73
N ALA A 44 3.23 2.71 -8.04
CA ALA A 44 3.54 2.04 -9.28
C ALA A 44 2.28 1.38 -9.84
N ALA A 45 2.06 1.56 -11.14
CA ALA A 45 1.01 0.90 -11.88
C ALA A 45 1.55 0.39 -13.23
N TYR A 46 0.78 -0.47 -13.87
CA TYR A 46 1.13 -1.03 -15.16
C TYR A 46 0.32 -0.37 -16.29
N GLY A 47 0.96 -0.22 -17.44
CA GLY A 47 0.32 0.34 -18.63
C GLY A 47 -0.14 1.79 -18.45
N PRO A 48 -1.28 2.19 -19.04
CA PRO A 48 -1.71 3.60 -19.06
C PRO A 48 -1.95 4.22 -17.68
N ALA A 49 -2.22 3.43 -16.65
CA ALA A 49 -2.40 3.93 -15.29
C ALA A 49 -1.11 4.58 -14.73
N GLN A 50 0.07 4.20 -15.21
CA GLN A 50 1.35 4.74 -14.75
C GLN A 50 1.47 6.27 -14.97
N GLU A 51 0.88 6.77 -16.06
CA GLU A 51 0.84 8.22 -16.34
C GLU A 51 -0.02 8.95 -15.31
N VAL A 52 -1.17 8.36 -14.93
CA VAL A 52 -2.08 8.93 -13.93
C VAL A 52 -1.39 9.05 -12.57
N PHE A 53 -0.69 8.01 -12.11
CA PHE A 53 0.09 8.08 -10.87
C PHE A 53 1.21 9.10 -10.94
N THR A 54 1.92 9.16 -12.07
CA THR A 54 2.99 10.13 -12.26
C THR A 54 2.47 11.56 -12.19
N GLU A 55 1.33 11.85 -12.80
CA GLU A 55 0.70 13.17 -12.73
C GLU A 55 0.16 13.47 -11.33
N MET A 56 -0.46 12.50 -10.64
CA MET A 56 -0.85 12.65 -9.24
C MET A 56 0.36 13.01 -8.36
N VAL A 57 1.50 12.32 -8.51
CA VAL A 57 2.70 12.63 -7.73
C VAL A 57 3.22 14.03 -8.06
N LYS A 58 3.25 14.42 -9.35
CA LYS A 58 3.74 15.74 -9.77
C LYS A 58 2.82 16.89 -9.34
N GLN A 59 1.51 16.72 -9.44
CA GLN A 59 0.54 17.78 -9.21
C GLN A 59 0.08 17.86 -7.76
N CYS A 60 0.07 16.75 -7.02
CA CYS A 60 -0.40 16.72 -5.63
C CYS A 60 0.76 16.57 -4.64
N LEU A 61 1.61 15.55 -4.78
CA LEU A 61 2.62 15.23 -3.76
C LEU A 61 3.84 16.15 -3.80
N LYS A 62 4.38 16.46 -4.98
CA LYS A 62 5.55 17.36 -5.10
C LYS A 62 5.28 18.75 -4.50
N PRO A 63 4.13 19.40 -4.72
CA PRO A 63 3.81 20.67 -4.06
C PRO A 63 3.76 20.55 -2.54
N VAL A 64 3.09 19.54 -1.98
CA VAL A 64 3.07 19.27 -0.54
C VAL A 64 4.49 19.10 0.00
N PHE A 65 5.31 18.32 -0.69
CA PHE A 65 6.70 18.06 -0.32
C PHE A 65 7.55 19.34 -0.28
N LYS A 66 7.36 20.23 -1.25
CA LYS A 66 8.04 21.54 -1.31
C LYS A 66 7.50 22.50 -0.24
N GLN A 67 6.19 22.62 -0.12
CA GLN A 67 5.50 23.53 0.82
C GLN A 67 5.92 23.24 2.26
N HIS A 68 5.89 21.96 2.65
CA HIS A 68 6.24 21.52 4.00
C HIS A 68 7.74 21.18 4.18
N LYS A 69 8.55 21.36 3.13
CA LYS A 69 10.00 21.11 3.13
C LYS A 69 10.35 19.71 3.66
N LEU A 70 9.61 18.69 3.25
CA LEU A 70 9.69 17.33 3.81
C LEU A 70 11.11 16.73 3.72
N ALA A 71 11.90 17.10 2.72
CA ALA A 71 13.33 16.74 2.63
C ALA A 71 14.14 17.09 3.88
N ARG A 72 13.85 18.23 4.53
CA ARG A 72 14.57 18.65 5.75
C ARG A 72 14.29 17.74 6.93
N TYR A 73 13.19 17.01 6.90
CA TYR A 73 12.81 16.05 7.94
C TYR A 73 13.34 14.64 7.67
N GLY A 74 14.02 14.41 6.55
CA GLY A 74 14.58 13.11 6.17
C GLY A 74 13.69 12.31 5.22
N PHE A 75 12.61 12.90 4.69
CA PHE A 75 11.82 12.24 3.66
C PHE A 75 12.41 12.43 2.27
N HIS A 76 12.15 11.49 1.37
CA HIS A 76 12.60 11.53 -0.01
C HIS A 76 11.48 11.12 -0.95
N LEU A 77 11.34 11.81 -2.08
CA LEU A 77 10.36 11.49 -3.13
C LEU A 77 11.08 11.46 -4.47
N GLN A 78 11.13 10.29 -5.10
CA GLN A 78 11.89 10.10 -6.34
C GLN A 78 11.22 9.08 -7.28
N GLN A 79 11.38 9.32 -8.58
CA GLN A 79 11.00 8.37 -9.62
C GLN A 79 12.08 7.30 -9.79
N ILE A 80 11.64 6.05 -9.97
CA ILE A 80 12.48 4.90 -10.27
C ILE A 80 12.81 4.93 -11.77
N THR A 81 14.00 5.38 -12.14
CA THR A 81 14.38 5.60 -13.54
C THR A 81 15.10 4.42 -14.19
N HIS A 82 15.10 3.26 -13.52
CA HIS A 82 15.81 2.07 -13.98
C HIS A 82 14.96 0.81 -13.78
N PRO A 83 15.23 -0.28 -14.53
CA PRO A 83 14.55 -1.54 -14.31
C PRO A 83 14.77 -2.07 -12.89
N VAL A 84 13.68 -2.39 -12.21
CA VAL A 84 13.69 -3.14 -10.95
C VAL A 84 13.00 -4.48 -11.20
N PRO A 85 13.65 -5.42 -11.90
CA PRO A 85 12.99 -6.65 -12.30
C PRO A 85 12.67 -7.48 -11.05
N THR A 86 11.41 -7.90 -10.95
CA THR A 86 10.96 -8.80 -9.88
C THR A 86 10.75 -10.21 -10.43
N THR A 87 10.54 -11.18 -9.54
CA THR A 87 10.21 -12.55 -9.95
C THR A 87 8.82 -12.68 -10.59
N VAL A 88 7.90 -11.74 -10.34
CA VAL A 88 6.47 -11.87 -10.68
C VAL A 88 5.96 -10.76 -11.62
N HIS A 89 6.54 -9.57 -11.57
CA HIS A 89 6.14 -8.43 -12.40
C HIS A 89 7.29 -7.90 -13.26
N SER A 90 6.94 -7.18 -14.33
CA SER A 90 7.88 -6.49 -15.24
C SER A 90 8.83 -5.51 -14.51
N GLY A 91 8.49 -5.15 -13.28
CA GLY A 91 9.29 -4.37 -12.37
C GLY A 91 8.61 -3.07 -11.98
N PHE A 92 9.35 -2.21 -11.28
CA PHE A 92 8.83 -0.92 -10.77
C PHE A 92 9.42 0.29 -11.49
N GLN A 93 9.94 0.10 -12.71
CA GLN A 93 10.44 1.20 -13.52
C GLN A 93 9.33 2.21 -13.77
N ASP A 94 9.70 3.48 -13.78
CA ASP A 94 8.85 4.66 -13.94
C ASP A 94 7.91 4.94 -12.76
N GLY A 95 7.79 4.01 -11.81
CA GLY A 95 7.13 4.18 -10.51
C GLY A 95 7.77 5.26 -9.65
N TRP A 96 7.07 5.70 -8.62
CA TRP A 96 7.57 6.67 -7.64
C TRP A 96 7.71 6.02 -6.27
N ILE A 97 8.76 6.40 -5.55
CA ILE A 97 8.95 6.02 -4.15
C ILE A 97 8.91 7.27 -3.28
N PHE A 98 8.11 7.23 -2.22
CA PHE A 98 8.19 8.15 -1.09
C PHE A 98 8.77 7.40 0.10
N ALA A 99 9.90 7.85 0.65
CA ALA A 99 10.66 7.09 1.65
C ALA A 99 11.10 7.94 2.83
N ASP A 100 11.22 7.31 4.01
CA ASP A 100 11.90 7.86 5.18
C ASP A 100 13.37 7.42 5.19
N MET A 101 14.29 8.34 4.92
CA MET A 101 15.73 8.07 4.92
C MET A 101 16.30 7.81 6.32
N LYS A 102 15.54 8.08 7.38
CA LYS A 102 15.93 7.78 8.77
C LYS A 102 15.48 6.38 9.21
N SER A 103 14.66 5.71 8.40
CA SER A 103 14.26 4.33 8.68
C SER A 103 15.47 3.41 8.75
N ALA A 104 15.47 2.47 9.69
CA ALA A 104 16.47 1.40 9.75
C ALA A 104 16.50 0.54 8.46
N LEU A 105 15.41 0.55 7.69
CA LEU A 105 15.30 -0.16 6.41
C LEU A 105 15.69 0.71 5.20
N TRP A 106 16.11 1.96 5.40
CA TRP A 106 16.55 2.85 4.31
C TRP A 106 17.62 2.21 3.41
N PRO A 107 18.66 1.51 3.91
CA PRO A 107 19.63 0.84 3.04
C PRO A 107 18.97 -0.18 2.10
N GLU A 108 17.97 -0.92 2.58
CA GLU A 108 17.22 -1.88 1.77
C GLU A 108 16.40 -1.14 0.70
N VAL A 109 15.64 -0.11 1.08
CA VAL A 109 14.84 0.73 0.16
C VAL A 109 15.73 1.34 -0.93
N ASN A 110 16.82 2.00 -0.52
CA ASN A 110 17.73 2.67 -1.43
C ASN A 110 18.42 1.67 -2.38
N SER A 111 18.88 0.54 -1.85
CA SER A 111 19.50 -0.49 -2.69
C SER A 111 18.50 -1.04 -3.69
N LEU A 112 17.24 -1.30 -3.29
CA LEU A 112 16.26 -1.98 -4.13
C LEU A 112 15.65 -1.07 -5.21
N PHE A 113 15.20 0.13 -4.83
CA PHE A 113 14.36 0.98 -5.68
C PHE A 113 15.12 2.17 -6.27
N LEU A 114 16.19 2.63 -5.64
CA LEU A 114 16.87 3.88 -6.01
C LEU A 114 18.25 3.66 -6.62
N THR A 115 18.80 2.46 -6.49
CA THR A 115 20.11 2.08 -7.04
C THR A 115 19.92 0.99 -8.09
N PRO A 116 20.46 1.16 -9.31
CA PRO A 116 20.43 0.12 -10.33
C PRO A 116 21.02 -1.20 -9.80
N ASN A 117 20.18 -2.23 -9.70
CA ASN A 117 20.58 -3.55 -9.19
C ASN A 117 20.98 -4.49 -10.32
N LYS A 118 21.99 -5.32 -10.06
CA LYS A 118 22.31 -6.47 -10.92
C LYS A 118 21.52 -7.68 -10.43
N GLY A 119 20.44 -8.05 -11.12
CA GLY A 119 19.65 -9.24 -10.84
C GLY A 119 18.19 -8.96 -10.48
N LYS A 120 17.40 -10.03 -10.37
CA LYS A 120 15.99 -9.96 -9.98
C LYS A 120 15.84 -9.88 -8.47
N ALA A 121 14.97 -9.00 -7.99
CA ALA A 121 14.54 -9.02 -6.60
C ALA A 121 13.43 -10.07 -6.42
N ASP A 122 13.55 -10.90 -5.38
CA ASP A 122 12.45 -11.75 -4.97
C ASP A 122 11.39 -10.94 -4.19
N GLU A 123 10.19 -11.50 -4.08
CA GLU A 123 9.08 -10.86 -3.37
C GLU A 123 9.40 -10.60 -1.89
N LYS A 124 10.25 -11.45 -1.28
CA LYS A 124 10.66 -11.29 0.13
C LYS A 124 11.44 -10.01 0.33
N ARG A 125 12.37 -9.71 -0.58
CA ARG A 125 13.16 -8.48 -0.55
C ARG A 125 12.28 -7.26 -0.81
N VAL A 126 11.35 -7.36 -1.75
CA VAL A 126 10.37 -6.30 -2.03
C VAL A 126 9.53 -6.02 -0.79
N GLY A 127 8.90 -7.05 -0.22
CA GLY A 127 8.06 -6.91 0.97
C GLY A 127 8.82 -6.37 2.18
N LYS A 128 10.08 -6.79 2.38
CA LYS A 128 10.95 -6.24 3.43
C LYS A 128 11.24 -4.76 3.20
N ALA A 129 11.59 -4.36 1.98
CA ALA A 129 11.86 -2.97 1.64
C ALA A 129 10.62 -2.09 1.83
N LEU A 130 9.43 -2.61 1.55
CA LEU A 130 8.14 -1.94 1.78
C LEU A 130 7.70 -1.96 3.25
N GLY A 131 8.41 -2.70 4.13
CA GLY A 131 8.13 -2.77 5.56
C GLY A 131 6.97 -3.69 5.94
N TYR A 132 6.66 -4.70 5.15
CA TYR A 132 5.59 -5.65 5.48
C TYR A 132 5.99 -6.58 6.64
N PRO A 133 5.06 -6.85 7.58
CA PRO A 133 5.34 -7.70 8.75
C PRO A 133 5.56 -9.17 8.36
N VAL A 134 5.02 -9.59 7.21
CA VAL A 134 5.22 -10.89 6.60
C VAL A 134 5.46 -10.64 5.11
N VAL A 135 6.53 -11.21 4.57
CA VAL A 135 7.09 -10.80 3.27
C VAL A 135 6.83 -11.80 2.14
N HIS A 136 6.00 -12.82 2.36
CA HIS A 136 5.63 -13.81 1.36
C HIS A 136 4.44 -14.66 1.83
N GLY A 137 3.73 -15.24 0.88
CA GLY A 137 2.75 -16.29 1.08
C GLY A 137 1.59 -16.22 0.07
N PRO A 138 0.73 -17.24 0.02
CA PRO A 138 -0.31 -17.34 -1.01
C PRO A 138 -1.55 -16.51 -0.70
N ARG A 139 -1.58 -15.79 0.42
CA ARG A 139 -2.76 -15.04 0.88
C ARG A 139 -2.49 -13.55 0.79
N GLU A 140 -3.55 -12.77 0.69
CA GLU A 140 -3.50 -11.32 0.73
C GLU A 140 -4.08 -10.83 2.06
N PHE A 141 -3.34 -9.95 2.72
CA PHE A 141 -3.85 -9.15 3.81
C PHE A 141 -4.30 -7.81 3.23
N ARG A 142 -5.48 -7.34 3.62
CA ARG A 142 -6.00 -6.05 3.18
C ARG A 142 -6.57 -5.26 4.34
N ALA A 143 -6.22 -3.99 4.40
CA ALA A 143 -6.88 -2.99 5.23
C ALA A 143 -7.64 -2.01 4.34
N VAL A 144 -8.85 -1.64 4.74
CA VAL A 144 -9.74 -0.75 3.97
C VAL A 144 -10.04 0.54 4.74
N ASP A 145 -10.14 1.65 4.03
CA ASP A 145 -10.52 2.96 4.56
C ASP A 145 -12.05 3.14 4.47
N TYR A 146 -12.70 3.03 5.62
CA TYR A 146 -14.16 3.22 5.71
C TYR A 146 -14.57 4.68 5.64
N THR A 147 -13.73 5.60 6.13
CA THR A 147 -14.03 7.03 6.13
C THR A 147 -14.12 7.54 4.69
N GLU A 148 -13.13 7.22 3.86
CA GLU A 148 -13.16 7.63 2.44
C GLU A 148 -14.33 6.97 1.69
N MET A 149 -14.62 5.70 1.97
CA MET A 149 -15.76 5.01 1.38
C MET A 149 -17.09 5.73 1.71
N ASP A 150 -17.30 6.09 2.97
CA ASP A 150 -18.52 6.79 3.42
C ASP A 150 -18.61 8.20 2.82
N ASP A 151 -17.49 8.93 2.76
CA ASP A 151 -17.45 10.27 2.18
C ASP A 151 -17.72 10.26 0.67
N MET A 152 -17.16 9.29 -0.04
CA MET A 152 -17.43 9.09 -1.47
C MET A 152 -18.88 8.70 -1.72
N ARG A 153 -19.47 7.83 -0.88
CA ARG A 153 -20.89 7.46 -0.95
C ARG A 153 -21.79 8.69 -0.76
N LYS A 154 -21.50 9.54 0.23
CA LYS A 154 -22.24 10.78 0.48
C LYS A 154 -22.11 11.78 -0.68
N ALA A 155 -20.88 11.98 -1.19
CA ALA A 155 -20.61 12.95 -2.24
C ALA A 155 -21.24 12.56 -3.59
N THR A 156 -21.27 11.26 -3.90
CA THR A 156 -21.75 10.75 -5.20
C THR A 156 -23.20 10.27 -5.17
N GLY A 157 -23.76 9.99 -3.99
CA GLY A 157 -25.07 9.36 -3.84
C GLY A 157 -25.13 7.91 -4.35
N ARG A 158 -23.97 7.26 -4.57
CA ARG A 158 -23.86 5.90 -5.13
C ARG A 158 -23.13 4.99 -4.16
N GLU A 159 -23.36 3.68 -4.29
CA GLU A 159 -22.46 2.72 -3.65
C GLU A 159 -21.07 2.81 -4.27
N VAL A 160 -20.05 2.70 -3.41
CA VAL A 160 -18.64 2.78 -3.77
C VAL A 160 -17.97 1.54 -3.22
N CYS A 161 -17.08 0.94 -4.01
CA CYS A 161 -16.28 -0.21 -3.60
C CYS A 161 -15.37 0.14 -2.40
N CYS A 162 -14.92 -0.86 -1.64
CA CYS A 162 -13.98 -0.68 -0.55
C CYS A 162 -12.71 0.04 -1.02
N VAL A 163 -12.36 1.14 -0.37
CA VAL A 163 -11.12 1.87 -0.65
C VAL A 163 -9.98 1.14 0.05
N SER A 164 -9.03 0.58 -0.72
CA SER A 164 -7.87 -0.11 -0.14
C SER A 164 -6.96 0.92 0.53
N ALA A 165 -6.69 0.75 1.82
CA ALA A 165 -5.75 1.57 2.57
C ALA A 165 -4.31 1.10 2.35
N TYR A 166 -4.11 -0.21 2.45
CA TYR A 166 -2.89 -0.91 2.05
C TYR A 166 -3.15 -2.42 2.05
N GLU A 167 -2.39 -3.13 1.23
CA GLU A 167 -2.45 -4.58 1.10
C GLU A 167 -1.04 -5.18 0.94
N PHE A 168 -0.89 -6.44 1.33
CA PHE A 168 0.35 -7.19 1.11
C PHE A 168 0.11 -8.69 1.15
N THR A 169 0.98 -9.44 0.45
CA THR A 169 0.94 -10.90 0.50
C THR A 169 1.55 -11.45 1.79
N CYS A 170 0.93 -12.46 2.36
CA CYS A 170 1.36 -13.07 3.61
C CYS A 170 1.07 -14.57 3.67
N ALA A 171 1.83 -15.26 4.51
CA ALA A 171 1.68 -16.69 4.75
C ALA A 171 0.51 -16.95 5.70
N SER A 172 -0.15 -18.09 5.53
CA SER A 172 -1.19 -18.56 6.45
C SER A 172 -0.59 -19.21 7.71
N GLY A 173 -1.38 -19.23 8.78
CA GLY A 173 -1.05 -19.89 10.04
C GLY A 173 -0.78 -18.93 11.20
N SER A 174 -1.09 -19.41 12.40
CA SER A 174 -1.08 -18.64 13.66
C SER A 174 0.22 -17.90 13.96
N LYS A 175 1.38 -18.44 13.55
CA LYS A 175 2.69 -17.80 13.73
C LYS A 175 2.88 -16.50 12.95
N HIS A 176 2.07 -16.28 11.91
CA HIS A 176 2.13 -15.10 11.05
C HIS A 176 1.06 -14.05 11.39
N TYR A 177 -0.04 -14.47 12.01
CA TYR A 177 -1.16 -13.59 12.35
C TYR A 177 -0.79 -12.53 13.39
N GLN A 178 -0.03 -12.90 14.43
CA GLN A 178 0.32 -11.94 15.47
C GLN A 178 1.14 -10.74 14.95
N PRO A 179 2.23 -10.92 14.17
CA PRO A 179 2.92 -9.81 13.52
C PRO A 179 2.02 -8.95 12.63
N VAL A 180 1.11 -9.58 11.87
CA VAL A 180 0.15 -8.89 11.00
C VAL A 180 -0.80 -8.00 11.81
N ILE A 181 -1.42 -8.54 12.86
CA ILE A 181 -2.35 -7.80 13.72
C ILE A 181 -1.64 -6.67 14.47
N LEU A 182 -0.46 -6.92 15.05
CA LEU A 182 0.32 -5.88 15.73
C LEU A 182 0.69 -4.74 14.76
N ASN A 183 1.02 -5.06 13.51
CA ASN A 183 1.25 -4.05 12.49
C ASN A 183 -0.03 -3.29 12.14
N PHE A 184 -1.15 -4.00 11.95
CA PHE A 184 -2.45 -3.39 11.68
C PHE A 184 -2.86 -2.39 12.77
N GLU A 185 -2.76 -2.76 14.04
CA GLU A 185 -3.13 -1.89 15.16
C GLU A 185 -2.30 -0.60 15.19
N ARG A 186 -1.00 -0.69 14.86
CA ARG A 186 -0.15 0.51 14.73
C ARG A 186 -0.60 1.40 13.58
N CYS A 187 -0.92 0.81 12.43
CA CYS A 187 -1.43 1.54 11.28
C CYS A 187 -2.80 2.18 11.57
N ARG A 188 -3.69 1.45 12.26
CA ARG A 188 -5.03 1.91 12.64
C ARG A 188 -4.95 3.13 13.54
N LYS A 189 -4.11 3.07 14.58
CA LYS A 189 -3.87 4.21 15.47
C LYS A 189 -3.35 5.44 14.70
N ALA A 190 -2.44 5.24 13.75
CA ALA A 190 -1.91 6.34 12.94
C ALA A 190 -2.97 6.97 12.02
N ALA A 191 -3.90 6.17 11.49
CA ALA A 191 -5.05 6.67 10.72
C ALA A 191 -6.03 7.45 11.63
N GLU A 192 -6.31 6.92 12.83
CA GLU A 192 -7.17 7.57 13.82
C GLU A 192 -6.64 8.95 14.24
N ASP A 193 -5.32 9.09 14.40
CA ASP A 193 -4.66 10.37 14.72
C ASP A 193 -4.97 11.49 13.71
N VAL A 194 -5.38 11.15 12.48
CA VAL A 194 -5.72 12.11 11.42
C VAL A 194 -7.20 12.09 11.05
N GLY A 195 -8.03 11.42 11.85
CA GLY A 195 -9.49 11.38 11.65
C GLY A 195 -9.99 10.33 10.67
N THR A 196 -9.16 9.35 10.32
CA THR A 196 -9.51 8.27 9.39
C THR A 196 -9.65 6.93 10.11
N ASN A 197 -10.64 6.13 9.72
CA ASN A 197 -10.84 4.80 10.28
C ASN A 197 -10.54 3.71 9.23
N ILE A 198 -9.52 2.90 9.52
CA ILE A 198 -9.22 1.71 8.73
C ILE A 198 -9.67 0.43 9.45
N ARG A 199 -10.15 -0.55 8.67
CA ARG A 199 -10.56 -1.87 9.17
C ARG A 199 -9.86 -2.98 8.44
N LEU A 200 -9.78 -4.14 9.09
CA LEU A 200 -9.40 -5.38 8.44
C LEU A 200 -10.50 -5.79 7.48
N ASP A 201 -10.12 -6.08 6.25
CA ASP A 201 -10.94 -6.82 5.31
C ASP A 201 -10.64 -8.31 5.50
N LEU A 202 -11.56 -9.03 6.13
CA LEU A 202 -11.41 -10.43 6.51
C LEU A 202 -12.11 -11.38 5.51
N GLU A 203 -12.70 -10.87 4.41
CA GLU A 203 -13.49 -11.68 3.48
C GLU A 203 -12.72 -12.90 2.94
N GLU A 204 -11.40 -12.79 2.77
CA GLU A 204 -10.54 -13.89 2.30
C GLU A 204 -9.71 -14.55 3.42
N TYR A 205 -9.99 -14.20 4.69
CA TYR A 205 -9.12 -14.47 5.83
C TYR A 205 -9.86 -15.05 7.06
N GLU A 206 -10.78 -15.99 6.81
CA GLU A 206 -11.56 -16.73 7.82
C GLU A 206 -10.69 -17.29 8.96
N GLU A 207 -9.53 -17.86 8.65
CA GLU A 207 -8.62 -18.41 9.68
C GLU A 207 -8.08 -17.35 10.64
N LEU A 208 -7.82 -16.12 10.13
CA LEU A 208 -7.41 -15.00 10.97
C LEU A 208 -8.57 -14.53 11.84
N GLU A 209 -9.78 -14.46 11.27
CA GLU A 209 -11.00 -14.11 12.01
C GLU A 209 -11.20 -15.06 13.19
N MET A 210 -11.20 -16.38 12.93
CA MET A 210 -11.29 -17.41 13.97
C MET A 210 -10.18 -17.29 15.02
N TRP A 211 -8.95 -17.02 14.60
CA TRP A 211 -7.81 -16.85 15.52
C TRP A 211 -7.97 -15.61 16.42
N MET A 212 -8.54 -14.53 15.89
CA MET A 212 -8.84 -13.31 16.65
C MET A 212 -9.97 -13.56 17.66
N GLU A 213 -11.02 -14.29 17.27
CA GLU A 213 -12.13 -14.63 18.16
C GLU A 213 -11.71 -15.48 19.36
N GLN A 214 -10.82 -16.46 19.17
CA GLN A 214 -10.31 -17.32 20.24
C GLN A 214 -9.49 -16.57 21.31
N ARG A 215 -9.14 -15.31 21.07
CA ARG A 215 -8.31 -14.48 21.94
C ARG A 215 -9.04 -13.27 22.54
N ARG A 216 -10.33 -13.13 22.27
CA ARG A 216 -11.23 -12.19 22.94
C ARG A 216 -11.78 -12.81 24.21
#